data_AF-S2QYX1-F1
#
_entry.id   AF-S2QYX1-F1
#
_cell.length_a   1.000
_cell.length_b   1.000
_cell.length_c   1.000
_cell.angle_alpha   90.00
_cell.angle_beta   90.00
_cell.angle_gamma   90.00
#
_symmetry.space_group_name_H-M   'P 1'
#
loop_
_entity.id
_entity.type
_entity.pdbx_description
1 polymer ?
#
loop_
_entity_poly.entity_id
_entity_poly.type
_entity_poly.pdbx_seq_one_letter_code
_entity_poly.pdbx_strand_id
1 'polypeptide(L)'
;MIEEQTVQLVQQSLTGITDRQINTVLNLMQEGNTVPFIARYRKEMTGSLDEVQIQAIEEAYKRATALQDRKAAVIKSIAEQGALTVKLEQQIQASTKLQDVEDIYLPYKQKRQTKAMVAKSRGLEPFAKWLLAFPSGSLEQEAQKYVDPAKELPPSRMF
;
A
#
# COMPACT_ATOMS: atom_id res chain seq x y z
N MET A 1 5.28 16.68 -5.74
CA MET A 1 4.81 17.81 -4.92
C MET A 1 4.29 17.24 -3.61
N ILE A 2 4.45 17.98 -2.52
CA ILE A 2 3.85 17.61 -1.23
C ILE A 2 2.35 17.90 -1.33
N GLU A 3 1.51 16.92 -1.00
CA GLU A 3 0.05 17.07 -1.07
C GLU A 3 -0.47 17.97 0.05
N GLU A 4 -1.36 18.90 -0.29
CA GLU A 4 -1.89 19.90 0.65
C GLU A 4 -2.67 19.26 1.80
N GLN A 5 -3.44 18.20 1.54
CA GLN A 5 -4.16 17.44 2.56
C GLN A 5 -3.20 16.78 3.57
N THR A 6 -2.04 16.32 3.12
CA THR A 6 -1.02 15.72 3.99
C THR A 6 -0.41 16.77 4.90
N VAL A 7 -0.14 17.98 4.39
CA VAL A 7 0.35 19.10 5.21
C VAL A 7 -0.67 19.51 6.27
N GLN A 8 -1.96 19.59 5.92
CA GLN A 8 -3.02 19.90 6.87
C GLN A 8 -3.11 18.87 8.00
N LEU A 9 -2.98 17.57 7.70
CA LEU A 9 -2.94 16.52 8.73
C LEU A 9 -1.73 16.67 9.66
N VAL A 10 -0.57 17.05 9.13
CA VAL A 10 0.63 17.32 9.93
C VAL A 10 0.39 18.52 10.85
N GLN A 11 -0.13 19.62 10.31
CA GLN A 11 -0.43 20.84 11.07
C GLN A 11 -1.42 20.57 12.20
N GLN A 12 -2.50 19.82 11.94
CA GLN A 12 -3.48 19.47 12.98
C GLN A 12 -2.89 18.63 14.13
N SER A 13 -1.80 17.90 13.87
CA SER A 13 -1.12 17.07 14.87
C SER A 13 -0.05 17.80 15.67
N LEU A 14 0.32 19.04 15.29
CA LEU A 14 1.42 19.79 15.89
C LEU A 14 0.97 21.19 16.30
N THR A 15 1.25 21.58 17.54
CA THR A 15 0.89 22.92 18.04
C THR A 15 2.02 23.91 17.81
N GLY A 16 1.70 25.13 17.36
CA GLY A 16 2.66 26.23 17.26
C GLY A 16 3.61 26.16 16.06
N ILE A 17 3.33 25.30 15.08
CA ILE A 17 4.09 25.19 13.83
C ILE A 17 3.19 25.58 12.66
N THR A 18 3.69 26.46 11.78
CA THR A 18 2.92 26.97 10.64
C THR A 18 3.08 26.10 9.39
N ASP A 19 2.12 26.17 8.46
CA ASP A 19 2.18 25.45 7.18
C ASP A 19 3.43 25.79 6.38
N ARG A 20 3.85 27.06 6.44
CA ARG A 20 5.09 27.50 5.79
C ARG A 20 6.29 26.75 6.34
N GLN A 21 6.40 26.62 7.67
CA GLN A 21 7.51 25.92 8.30
C GLN A 21 7.49 24.43 7.98
N ILE A 22 6.32 23.79 8.01
CA ILE A 22 6.14 22.38 7.62
C ILE A 22 6.64 22.19 6.17
N ASN A 23 6.13 22.98 5.23
CA ASN A 23 6.54 22.90 3.83
C ASN A 23 8.04 23.12 3.64
N THR A 24 8.64 24.10 4.32
CA THR A 24 10.09 24.33 4.22
C THR A 24 10.90 23.14 4.74
N VAL A 25 10.54 22.59 5.91
CA VAL A 25 11.22 21.41 6.47
C VAL A 25 11.11 20.21 5.52
N LEU A 26 9.91 19.94 5.01
CA LEU A 26 9.67 18.80 4.11
C LEU A 26 10.41 18.94 2.78
N ASN A 27 10.49 20.15 2.21
CA ASN A 27 11.27 20.40 1.00
C ASN A 27 12.77 20.15 1.24
N LEU A 28 13.30 20.64 2.36
CA LEU A 28 14.70 20.38 2.74
C LEU A 28 14.96 18.87 2.90
N MET A 29 14.03 18.12 3.48
CA MET A 29 14.16 16.66 3.58
C MET A 29 14.13 15.97 2.21
N GLN A 30 13.28 16.42 1.27
CA GLN A 30 13.25 15.91 -0.10
C GLN A 30 14.54 16.19 -0.86
N GLU A 31 15.24 17.28 -0.55
CA GLU A 31 16.58 17.59 -1.04
C GLU A 31 17.68 16.72 -0.39
N GLY A 32 17.33 15.81 0.52
CA GLY A 32 18.25 14.89 1.19
C GLY A 32 18.89 15.44 2.47
N ASN A 33 18.42 16.56 3.00
CA ASN A 33 18.92 17.11 4.26
C ASN A 33 18.38 16.30 5.46
N THR A 34 19.26 15.96 6.40
CA THR A 34 18.89 15.24 7.63
C THR A 34 18.37 16.17 8.72
N VAL A 35 17.62 15.65 9.69
CA VAL A 35 17.11 16.43 10.83
C VAL A 35 18.21 17.23 11.57
N PRO A 36 19.37 16.64 11.95
CA PRO A 36 20.44 17.40 12.60
C PRO A 36 21.04 18.48 11.69
N PHE A 37 21.10 18.24 10.37
CA PHE A 37 21.61 19.21 9.41
C PHE A 37 20.67 20.41 9.29
N ILE A 38 19.36 20.17 9.18
CA ILE A 38 18.35 21.22 9.09
C ILE A 38 18.36 22.07 10.37
N ALA A 39 18.35 21.43 11.54
CA ALA A 39 18.35 22.12 12.83
C ALA A 39 19.58 23.03 13.03
N ARG A 40 20.75 22.62 12.52
CA ARG A 40 22.00 23.37 12.67
C ARG A 40 22.24 24.41 11.58
N TYR A 41 21.99 24.09 10.32
CA TYR A 41 22.45 24.87 9.17
C TYR A 41 21.32 25.50 8.34
N ARG A 42 20.05 25.24 8.69
CA ARG A 42 18.86 25.78 8.00
C ARG A 42 17.88 26.47 8.95
N LYS A 43 18.35 26.83 10.16
CA LYS A 43 17.53 27.42 11.22
C LYS A 43 16.76 28.67 10.78
N GLU A 44 17.39 29.58 10.06
CA GLU A 44 16.71 30.79 9.54
C GLU A 44 15.61 30.45 8.52
N MET A 45 15.84 29.44 7.68
CA MET A 45 14.87 29.02 6.66
C MET A 45 13.62 28.38 7.30
N THR A 46 13.80 27.62 8.37
CA THR A 46 12.71 26.95 9.09
C THR A 46 11.99 27.86 10.09
N GLY A 47 12.37 29.14 10.21
CA GLY A 47 11.79 30.04 11.21
C GLY A 47 12.20 29.68 12.64
N SER A 48 13.46 29.28 12.82
CA SER A 48 14.06 28.90 14.11
C SER A 48 13.49 27.65 14.79
N LEU A 49 12.96 26.69 14.01
CA LEU A 49 12.59 25.39 14.57
C LEU A 49 13.82 24.65 15.14
N ASP A 50 13.63 24.01 16.29
CA ASP A 50 14.63 23.15 16.90
C ASP A 50 14.58 21.71 16.35
N GLU A 51 15.54 20.90 16.78
CA GLU A 51 15.69 19.50 16.33
C GLU A 51 14.46 18.65 16.68
N VAL A 52 13.86 18.87 17.85
CA VAL A 52 12.68 18.12 18.33
C VAL A 52 11.46 18.46 17.47
N GLN A 53 11.26 19.73 17.14
CA GLN A 53 10.18 20.19 16.28
C GLN A 53 10.34 19.68 14.84
N ILE A 54 11.56 19.70 14.30
CA ILE A 54 11.85 19.18 12.96
C ILE A 54 11.60 17.66 12.91
N GLN A 55 12.02 16.92 13.94
CA GLN A 55 11.73 15.49 14.05
C GLN A 55 10.22 15.23 14.16
N ALA A 56 9.49 16.03 14.95
CA ALA A 56 8.04 15.90 15.08
C ALA A 56 7.31 16.10 13.74
N ILE A 57 7.77 17.05 12.91
CA ILE A 57 7.27 17.25 11.54
C ILE A 57 7.54 16.01 10.68
N GLU A 58 8.76 15.46 10.73
CA GLU A 58 9.12 14.26 9.96
C GLU A 58 8.21 13.07 10.31
N GLU A 59 8.04 12.80 11.60
CA GLU A 59 7.22 11.69 12.08
C GLU A 59 5.74 11.89 11.76
N ALA A 60 5.22 13.10 11.96
CA ALA A 60 3.85 13.44 11.60
C ALA A 60 3.62 13.28 10.09
N TYR A 61 4.55 13.73 9.26
CA TYR A 61 4.47 13.60 7.82
C TYR A 61 4.49 12.15 7.36
N LYS A 62 5.37 11.32 7.95
CA LYS A 62 5.39 9.87 7.70
C LYS A 62 4.05 9.21 8.03
N ARG A 63 3.45 9.55 9.18
CA ARG A 63 2.12 9.04 9.57
C ARG A 63 1.02 9.50 8.62
N ALA A 64 1.01 10.78 8.26
CA ALA A 64 0.00 11.35 7.36
C ALA A 64 0.10 10.74 5.95
N THR A 65 1.32 10.56 5.43
CA THR A 65 1.57 9.93 4.14
C THR A 65 1.12 8.48 4.14
N ALA A 66 1.49 7.71 5.17
CA ALA A 66 1.05 6.32 5.31
C ALA A 66 -0.49 6.18 5.36
N LEU A 67 -1.17 7.13 6.01
CA LEU A 67 -2.63 7.18 6.02
C LEU A 67 -3.20 7.44 4.62
N GLN A 68 -2.68 8.43 3.89
CA GLN A 68 -3.15 8.76 2.53
C GLN A 68 -2.91 7.63 1.54
N ASP A 69 -1.70 7.06 1.53
CA ASP A 69 -1.36 5.89 0.71
C ASP A 69 -2.30 4.73 0.99
N ARG A 70 -2.62 4.51 2.28
CA ARG A 70 -3.51 3.42 2.67
C ARG A 70 -4.95 3.67 2.22
N LYS A 71 -5.47 4.88 2.38
CA LYS A 71 -6.79 5.28 1.86
C LYS A 71 -6.89 5.01 0.36
N ALA A 72 -5.92 5.48 -0.41
CA ALA A 72 -5.88 5.30 -1.86
C ALA A 72 -5.84 3.80 -2.25
N ALA A 73 -5.01 3.01 -1.57
CA ALA A 73 -4.92 1.57 -1.81
C ALA A 73 -6.23 0.84 -1.48
N VAL A 74 -6.89 1.20 -0.38
CA VAL A 74 -8.17 0.62 0.03
C VAL A 74 -9.29 0.99 -0.95
N ILE A 75 -9.41 2.27 -1.32
CA ILE A 75 -10.39 2.74 -2.30
C ILE A 75 -10.22 1.99 -3.62
N LYS A 76 -8.98 1.89 -4.12
CA LYS A 76 -8.66 1.14 -5.33
C LYS A 76 -9.06 -0.33 -5.21
N SER A 77 -8.70 -0.99 -4.12
CA SER A 77 -9.02 -2.41 -3.91
C SER A 77 -10.52 -2.68 -3.84
N ILE A 78 -11.30 -1.78 -3.24
CA ILE A 78 -12.76 -1.91 -3.16
C ILE A 78 -13.40 -1.59 -4.52
N ALA A 79 -12.86 -0.62 -5.26
CA ALA A 79 -13.29 -0.29 -6.63
C ALA A 79 -13.08 -1.46 -7.59
N GLU A 80 -11.93 -2.13 -7.51
CA GLU A 80 -11.60 -3.32 -8.31
C GLU A 80 -12.57 -4.50 -8.04
N GLN A 81 -13.16 -4.55 -6.85
CA GLN A 81 -14.20 -5.52 -6.49
C GLN A 81 -15.60 -5.10 -6.95
N GLY A 82 -15.77 -3.90 -7.53
CA GLY A 82 -17.06 -3.35 -7.92
C GLY A 82 -17.96 -2.96 -6.74
N ALA A 83 -17.40 -2.88 -5.52
CA ALA A 83 -18.16 -2.65 -4.28
C ALA A 83 -18.04 -1.20 -3.77
N LEU A 84 -17.30 -0.33 -4.47
CA LEU A 84 -17.09 1.05 -4.04
C LEU A 84 -18.35 1.88 -4.26
N THR A 85 -18.86 2.48 -3.17
CA THR A 85 -19.95 3.45 -3.23
C THR A 85 -19.42 4.84 -2.87
N VAL A 86 -20.10 5.90 -3.34
CA VAL A 86 -19.74 7.29 -3.01
C VAL A 86 -19.68 7.52 -1.50
N LYS A 87 -20.63 6.93 -0.76
CA LYS A 87 -20.66 7.03 0.71
C LYS A 87 -19.43 6.37 1.35
N LEU A 88 -19.03 5.20 0.85
CA LEU A 88 -17.89 4.45 1.37
C LEU A 88 -16.57 5.17 1.06
N GLU A 89 -16.43 5.70 -0.16
CA GLU A 89 -15.29 6.53 -0.54
C GLU A 89 -15.17 7.75 0.37
N GLN A 90 -16.26 8.48 0.60
CA GLN A 90 -16.28 9.62 1.52
C GLN A 90 -15.90 9.23 2.95
N GLN A 91 -16.37 8.07 3.45
CA GLN A 91 -16.00 7.57 4.77
C GLN A 91 -14.50 7.30 4.89
N ILE A 92 -13.90 6.66 3.88
CA ILE A 92 -12.46 6.37 3.84
C ILE A 92 -11.66 7.67 3.74
N GLN A 93 -12.09 8.62 2.90
CA GLN A 93 -11.43 9.91 2.75
C GLN A 93 -11.47 10.74 4.04
N ALA A 94 -12.59 10.68 4.78
CA ALA A 94 -12.76 11.39 6.04
C ALA A 94 -12.00 10.77 7.23
N SER A 95 -11.51 9.53 7.13
CA SER A 95 -10.79 8.88 8.22
C SER A 95 -9.52 9.64 8.60
N THR A 96 -9.30 9.88 9.89
CA THR A 96 -8.09 10.60 10.39
C THR A 96 -7.06 9.65 10.99
N LYS A 97 -7.43 8.38 11.19
CA LYS A 97 -6.56 7.35 11.75
C LYS A 97 -6.45 6.16 10.80
N LEU A 98 -5.29 5.52 10.79
CA LEU A 98 -5.02 4.35 9.96
C LEU A 98 -5.94 3.18 10.34
N GLN A 99 -6.22 3.02 11.64
CA GLN A 99 -7.08 1.95 12.14
C GLN A 99 -8.52 2.06 11.59
N ASP A 100 -9.09 3.27 11.53
CA ASP A 100 -10.43 3.48 11.00
C ASP A 100 -10.52 3.02 9.53
N VAL A 101 -9.46 3.27 8.74
CA VAL A 101 -9.37 2.80 7.35
C VAL A 101 -9.30 1.27 7.29
N GLU A 102 -8.56 0.62 8.18
CA GLU A 102 -8.51 -0.84 8.26
C GLU A 102 -9.85 -1.46 8.65
N ASP A 103 -10.55 -0.86 9.61
CA ASP A 103 -11.85 -1.34 10.08
C ASP A 103 -12.90 -1.24 8.95
N ILE A 104 -12.88 -0.16 8.18
CA ILE A 104 -13.72 -0.01 6.98
C ILE A 104 -13.34 -1.04 5.91
N TYR A 105 -12.05 -1.32 5.72
CA TYR A 105 -11.58 -2.26 4.71
C TYR A 105 -11.82 -3.73 5.07
N LEU A 106 -11.97 -4.05 6.35
CA LEU A 106 -12.03 -5.42 6.87
C LEU A 106 -13.03 -6.33 6.12
N PRO A 107 -14.27 -5.90 5.78
CA PRO A 107 -15.22 -6.73 5.05
C PRO A 107 -14.81 -7.03 3.60
N TYR A 108 -13.99 -6.16 3.00
CA TYR A 108 -13.54 -6.24 1.60
C TYR A 108 -12.17 -6.90 1.46
N LYS A 109 -11.51 -7.20 2.57
CA LYS A 109 -10.19 -7.81 2.59
C LYS A 109 -10.30 -9.22 2.02
N GLN A 110 -9.86 -9.40 0.77
CA GLN A 110 -9.85 -10.71 0.15
C GLN A 110 -9.01 -11.68 0.96
N LYS A 111 -9.56 -12.87 1.25
CA LYS A 111 -8.76 -13.98 1.74
C LYS A 111 -7.73 -14.29 0.66
N ARG A 112 -6.44 -14.24 1.02
CA ARG A 112 -5.36 -14.58 0.10
C ARG A 112 -5.65 -15.96 -0.50
N GLN A 113 -6.00 -16.00 -1.78
CA GLN A 113 -6.02 -17.26 -2.50
C GLN A 113 -4.56 -17.67 -2.71
N THR A 114 -4.17 -18.78 -2.13
CA THR A 114 -2.83 -19.32 -2.36
C THR A 114 -2.71 -19.78 -3.81
N LYS A 115 -1.49 -19.84 -4.35
CA LYS A 115 -1.26 -20.43 -5.68
C LYS A 115 -1.89 -21.83 -5.80
N ALA A 116 -1.91 -22.60 -4.71
CA ALA A 116 -2.58 -23.89 -4.63
C ALA A 116 -4.11 -23.80 -4.75
N MET A 117 -4.75 -22.83 -4.07
CA MET A 117 -6.20 -22.61 -4.20
C MET A 117 -6.58 -22.21 -5.64
N VAL A 118 -5.79 -21.32 -6.24
CA VAL A 118 -5.97 -20.89 -7.63
C VAL A 118 -5.75 -22.04 -8.60
N ALA A 119 -4.70 -22.85 -8.41
CA ALA A 119 -4.44 -24.05 -9.21
C ALA A 119 -5.59 -25.06 -9.11
N LYS A 120 -6.11 -25.27 -7.90
CA LYS A 120 -7.25 -26.16 -7.65
C LYS A 120 -8.53 -25.66 -8.34
N SER A 121 -8.86 -24.36 -8.26
CA SER A 121 -10.03 -23.79 -8.94
C SER A 121 -9.91 -23.83 -10.48
N ARG A 122 -8.68 -23.84 -11.01
CA ARG A 122 -8.40 -24.04 -12.44
C ARG A 122 -8.42 -25.51 -12.87
N GLY A 123 -8.66 -26.44 -11.95
CA GLY A 123 -8.79 -27.87 -12.26
C GLY A 123 -7.48 -28.65 -12.28
N LEU A 124 -6.40 -28.15 -11.66
CA LEU A 124 -5.11 -28.87 -11.56
C LEU A 124 -5.06 -29.94 -10.46
N GLU A 125 -6.12 -30.09 -9.65
CA GLU A 125 -6.16 -31.07 -8.57
C GLU A 125 -5.98 -32.53 -9.04
N PRO A 126 -6.60 -33.00 -10.15
CA PRO A 126 -6.39 -34.36 -10.64
C PRO A 126 -4.94 -34.60 -11.09
N PHE A 127 -4.29 -33.60 -11.71
CA PHE A 127 -2.87 -33.69 -12.08
C PHE A 127 -1.96 -33.84 -10.85
N ALA A 128 -2.22 -33.04 -9.80
CA ALA A 128 -1.48 -33.15 -8.55
C ALA A 128 -1.67 -34.53 -7.88
N LYS A 129 -2.89 -35.07 -7.89
CA LYS A 129 -3.18 -36.43 -7.38
C LYS A 129 -2.49 -37.52 -8.19
N TRP A 130 -2.47 -37.38 -9.51
CA TRP A 130 -1.75 -38.27 -10.40
C TRP A 130 -0.25 -38.27 -10.09
N LEU A 131 0.36 -37.10 -9.92
CA LEU A 131 1.78 -36.97 -9.58
C LEU A 131 2.13 -37.62 -8.24
N LEU A 132 1.26 -37.46 -7.23
CA LEU A 132 1.42 -38.07 -5.90
C LEU A 132 1.32 -39.60 -5.90
N ALA A 133 0.76 -40.21 -6.95
CA ALA A 133 0.66 -41.66 -7.08
C ALA A 133 1.95 -42.32 -7.64
N PHE A 134 3.01 -41.54 -7.87
CA PHE A 134 4.27 -42.00 -8.49
C PHE A 134 4.09 -42.86 -9.75
N PRO A 135 3.36 -42.35 -10.76
CA PRO A 135 3.04 -43.09 -11.97
C PRO A 135 4.26 -43.27 -12.87
N SER A 136 4.32 -44.39 -13.57
CA SER A 136 5.29 -44.63 -14.64
C SER A 136 4.75 -44.08 -15.97
N GLY A 137 4.97 -42.79 -16.23
CA GLY A 137 4.58 -42.12 -17.47
C GLY A 137 5.31 -40.78 -17.68
N SER A 138 5.22 -40.21 -18.89
CA SER A 138 5.79 -38.88 -19.16
C SER A 138 4.96 -37.80 -18.45
N LEU A 139 5.64 -37.02 -17.61
CA LEU A 139 5.07 -35.88 -16.89
C LEU A 139 4.50 -34.83 -17.86
N GLU A 140 5.25 -34.56 -18.93
CA GLU A 140 4.93 -33.56 -19.94
C GLU A 140 3.67 -33.94 -20.72
N GLN A 141 3.54 -35.23 -21.08
CA GLN A 141 2.36 -35.74 -21.79
C GLN A 141 1.10 -35.66 -20.93
N GLU A 142 1.20 -35.97 -19.65
CA GLU A 142 0.07 -35.86 -18.73
C GLU A 142 -0.29 -34.39 -18.46
N ALA A 143 0.70 -33.50 -18.27
CA ALA A 143 0.50 -32.08 -18.05
C ALA A 143 -0.25 -31.39 -19.21
N GLN A 144 -0.02 -31.84 -20.45
CA GLN A 144 -0.68 -31.30 -21.65
C GLN A 144 -2.22 -31.38 -21.57
N LYS A 145 -2.77 -32.36 -20.84
CA LYS A 145 -4.22 -32.53 -20.65
C LYS A 145 -4.86 -31.43 -19.81
N TYR A 146 -4.06 -30.66 -19.08
CA TYR A 146 -4.50 -29.62 -18.16
C TYR A 146 -4.18 -28.21 -18.64
N VAL A 147 -3.57 -28.06 -19.83
CA VAL A 147 -3.31 -26.75 -20.45
C VAL A 147 -4.64 -26.19 -20.97
N ASP A 148 -5.01 -25.03 -20.45
CA ASP A 148 -6.26 -24.35 -20.78
C ASP A 148 -6.04 -22.83 -20.70
N PRO A 149 -5.86 -22.15 -21.85
CA PRO A 149 -5.69 -20.70 -21.90
C PRO A 149 -6.85 -19.92 -21.29
N ALA A 150 -8.08 -20.46 -21.38
CA ALA A 150 -9.27 -19.81 -20.81
C ALA A 150 -9.30 -19.88 -19.28
N LYS A 151 -8.54 -20.80 -18.67
CA LYS A 151 -8.32 -20.88 -17.22
C LYS A 151 -6.98 -20.31 -16.77
N GLU A 152 -6.32 -19.53 -17.63
CA GLU A 152 -4.96 -19.01 -17.38
C GLU A 152 -3.95 -20.12 -17.03
N LEU A 153 -4.05 -21.27 -17.71
CA LEU A 153 -3.09 -22.36 -17.66
C LEU A 153 -2.38 -22.44 -19.02
N PRO A 154 -1.43 -21.52 -19.30
CA PRO A 154 -0.72 -21.54 -20.57
C PRO A 154 0.22 -22.76 -20.66
N PRO A 155 0.57 -23.20 -21.89
CA PRO A 155 1.64 -24.17 -22.04
C PRO A 155 2.94 -23.60 -21.46
N SER A 156 3.84 -24.49 -21.04
CA SER A 156 5.16 -24.11 -20.52
C SER A 156 5.80 -23.08 -21.46
N ARG A 157 6.03 -21.86 -20.96
CA ARG A 157 6.96 -20.95 -21.62
C ARG A 157 8.32 -21.64 -21.53
N MET A 158 8.86 -22.07 -22.67
CA MET A 158 10.29 -22.34 -22.76
C MET A 158 11.00 -21.13 -22.13
N PHE A 159 11.71 -21.39 -21.03
CA PHE A 159 12.60 -20.43 -20.40
C PHE A 159 13.70 -20.00 -21.37
#